data_AF-A0A2D4FIF9-F1
#
_entry.id   AF-A0A2D4FIF9-F1
#
_cell.length_a   1.000
_cell.length_b   1.000
_cell.length_c   1.000
_cell.angle_alpha   90.00
_cell.angle_beta   90.00
_cell.angle_gamma   90.00
#
_symmetry.space_group_name_H-M   'P 1'
#
loop_
_entity.id
_entity.type
_entity.pdbx_description
1 polymer ?
#
loop_
_entity_poly.entity_id
_entity_poly.type
_entity_poly.pdbx_seq_one_letter_code
_entity_poly.pdbx_strand_id
1 'polypeptide(L)'
;MRNSLHKQQSLPLRPIIPLVARISDQNASGAPPMTVREKTRLEKFRQLLSSQNTDLDELRKCSWPGVPREVRPVTWRLLSGYLPANMERRKLTLQRKREEYFGFIEQYYDSRNEEHHQDTYRQIHIDIPRTNPLIPLFQQPLVQEIFERILFIWAIRHPASGYVQGINDLVTPFFVVFLSEYVGKRCLMAELYD
;
A
#
# COMPACT_ATOMS: atom_id res chain seq x y z
N MET A 1 -20.60 57.26 -14.64
CA MET A 1 -20.48 56.34 -13.47
C MET A 1 -20.09 54.96 -14.00
N ARG A 2 -18.84 54.53 -13.77
CA ARG A 2 -18.35 53.17 -14.09
C ARG A 2 -18.18 52.44 -12.75
N ASN A 3 -18.93 51.37 -12.52
CA ASN A 3 -18.70 50.46 -11.39
C ASN A 3 -17.82 49.30 -11.86
N SER A 4 -16.65 49.17 -11.21
CA SER A 4 -15.70 48.08 -11.43
C SER A 4 -16.08 46.90 -10.53
N LEU A 5 -16.27 45.71 -11.12
CA LEU A 5 -16.48 44.46 -10.40
C LEU A 5 -15.15 43.94 -9.86
N HIS A 6 -15.01 43.84 -8.54
CA HIS A 6 -13.86 43.21 -7.90
C HIS A 6 -13.85 41.70 -8.17
N LYS A 7 -12.81 41.25 -8.89
CA LYS A 7 -12.49 39.85 -9.13
C LYS A 7 -11.92 39.26 -7.84
N GLN A 8 -12.67 38.37 -7.18
CA GLN A 8 -12.16 37.62 -6.01
C GLN A 8 -10.93 36.81 -6.43
N GLN A 9 -9.79 37.07 -5.78
CA GLN A 9 -8.58 36.27 -5.93
C GLN A 9 -8.79 34.93 -5.23
N SER A 10 -8.76 33.84 -6.00
CA SER A 10 -8.73 32.47 -5.47
C SER A 10 -7.43 32.22 -4.69
N LEU A 11 -7.57 31.66 -3.48
CA LEU A 11 -6.44 31.21 -2.67
C LEU A 11 -5.60 30.17 -3.42
N PRO A 12 -4.27 30.11 -3.21
CA PRO A 12 -3.43 29.12 -3.86
C PRO A 12 -3.83 27.71 -3.39
N LEU A 13 -4.09 26.83 -4.36
CA LEU A 13 -4.29 25.40 -4.13
C LEU A 13 -3.04 24.85 -3.43
N ARG A 14 -3.20 24.35 -2.19
CA ARG A 14 -2.13 23.57 -1.56
C ARG A 14 -1.89 22.31 -2.40
N PRO A 15 -0.65 21.96 -2.77
CA PRO A 15 -0.40 20.70 -3.45
C PRO A 15 -0.86 19.55 -2.56
N ILE A 16 -1.80 18.75 -3.07
CA ILE A 16 -2.20 17.49 -2.43
C ILE A 16 -1.05 16.52 -2.68
N ILE A 17 -0.11 16.45 -1.72
CA ILE A 17 0.93 15.43 -1.73
C ILE A 17 0.22 14.08 -1.62
N PRO A 18 0.36 13.17 -2.62
CA PRO A 18 -0.27 11.86 -2.59
C PRO A 18 0.08 11.13 -1.28
N LEU A 19 -0.86 10.37 -0.72
CA LEU A 19 -0.63 9.63 0.53
C LEU A 19 0.62 8.75 0.45
N VAL A 20 0.91 8.21 -0.74
CA VAL A 20 2.12 7.44 -1.04
C VAL A 20 3.39 8.30 -0.93
N ALA A 21 3.35 9.54 -1.41
CA ALA A 21 4.44 10.49 -1.25
C ALA A 21 4.66 10.86 0.23
N ARG A 22 3.61 10.98 1.06
CA ARG A 22 3.77 11.18 2.52
C ARG A 22 4.32 9.95 3.26
N ILE A 23 3.91 8.75 2.85
CA ILE A 23 4.51 7.49 3.32
C ILE A 23 6.00 7.43 2.90
N SER A 24 6.33 8.09 1.78
CA SER A 24 7.66 8.18 1.19
C SER A 24 8.48 9.40 1.65
N ASP A 25 7.90 10.42 2.27
CA ASP A 25 8.63 11.56 2.85
C ASP A 25 9.31 11.15 4.15
N GLN A 26 8.76 10.16 4.87
CA GLN A 26 9.43 9.47 6.00
C GLN A 26 10.63 8.61 5.58
N ASN A 27 11.02 8.72 4.31
CA ASN A 27 11.69 7.70 3.55
C ASN A 27 12.87 8.35 2.77
N ALA A 28 12.91 9.70 2.65
CA ALA A 28 13.93 10.51 1.97
C ALA A 28 15.33 10.43 2.61
N SER A 29 16.35 10.38 1.76
CA SER A 29 17.77 10.46 2.13
C SER A 29 18.11 11.90 2.52
N GLY A 30 18.47 12.07 3.80
CA GLY A 30 18.57 13.37 4.47
C GLY A 30 17.92 13.37 5.85
N ALA A 31 17.21 12.28 6.20
CA ALA A 31 16.69 12.09 7.55
C ALA A 31 17.83 12.22 8.58
N PRO A 32 17.73 13.13 9.56
CA PRO A 32 18.71 13.24 10.62
C PRO A 32 18.90 11.85 11.29
N PRO A 33 20.09 11.55 11.83
CA PRO A 33 20.32 10.29 12.53
C PRO A 33 19.19 10.06 13.53
N MET A 34 18.60 8.85 13.49
CA MET A 34 17.41 8.52 14.29
C MET A 34 17.59 9.03 15.72
N THR A 35 16.62 9.82 16.16
CA THR A 35 16.60 10.36 17.52
C THR A 35 16.57 9.20 18.52
N VAL A 36 17.06 9.45 19.74
CA VAL A 36 17.00 8.46 20.83
C VAL A 36 15.57 7.96 21.03
N ARG A 37 14.59 8.86 20.95
CA ARG A 37 13.16 8.55 21.07
C ARG A 37 12.68 7.57 19.98
N GLU A 38 13.11 7.73 18.74
CA GLU A 38 12.75 6.83 17.63
C GLU A 38 13.40 5.46 17.80
N LYS A 39 14.64 5.40 18.29
CA LYS A 39 15.33 4.14 18.59
C LYS A 39 14.61 3.36 19.70
N THR A 40 14.29 4.03 20.82
CA THR A 40 13.53 3.40 21.92
C THR A 40 12.17 2.89 21.45
N ARG A 41 11.49 3.65 20.60
CA ARG A 41 10.20 3.24 20.02
C ARG A 41 10.36 2.01 19.14
N LEU A 42 11.34 2.01 18.24
CA LEU A 42 11.62 0.85 17.38
C LEU A 42 11.93 -0.39 18.21
N GLU A 43 12.69 -0.26 19.29
CA GLU A 43 13.02 -1.39 20.16
C GLU A 43 11.78 -1.95 20.87
N LYS A 44 10.88 -1.08 21.36
CA LYS A 44 9.59 -1.52 21.92
C LYS A 44 8.78 -2.34 20.90
N PHE A 45 8.74 -1.91 19.63
CA PHE A 45 8.08 -2.69 18.59
C PHE A 45 8.75 -4.04 18.37
N ARG A 46 10.09 -4.10 18.30
CA ARG A 46 10.81 -5.36 18.12
C ARG A 46 10.49 -6.35 19.23
N GLN A 47 10.49 -5.90 20.49
CA GLN A 47 10.15 -6.72 21.64
C GLN A 47 8.71 -7.28 21.57
N LEU A 48 7.73 -6.45 21.22
CA LEU A 48 6.34 -6.90 21.06
C LEU A 48 6.21 -7.91 19.91
N LEU A 49 6.88 -7.66 18.80
CA LEU A 49 6.82 -8.49 17.60
C LEU A 49 7.57 -9.81 17.74
N SER A 50 8.59 -9.86 18.62
CA SER A 50 9.37 -11.06 18.95
C SER A 50 8.72 -11.96 20.01
N SER A 51 7.61 -11.52 20.62
CA SER A 51 6.88 -12.31 21.61
C SER A 51 6.20 -13.53 20.97
N GLN A 52 6.18 -14.69 21.67
CA GLN A 52 5.57 -15.93 21.16
C GLN A 52 4.09 -15.73 20.77
N ASN A 53 3.36 -14.96 21.58
CA ASN A 53 2.05 -14.43 21.26
C ASN A 53 2.10 -12.90 21.38
N THR A 54 2.05 -12.20 20.25
CA THR A 54 2.07 -10.73 20.25
C THR A 54 0.76 -10.16 20.79
N ASP A 55 0.86 -9.31 21.81
CA ASP A 55 -0.27 -8.54 22.33
C ASP A 55 -0.72 -7.51 21.27
N LEU A 56 -1.87 -7.77 20.64
CA LEU A 56 -2.42 -6.91 19.61
C LEU A 56 -2.98 -5.59 20.16
N ASP A 57 -3.41 -5.54 21.42
CA ASP A 57 -3.94 -4.32 22.02
C ASP A 57 -2.81 -3.34 22.35
N GLU A 58 -1.72 -3.85 22.91
CA GLU A 58 -0.52 -3.03 23.13
C GLU A 58 0.12 -2.62 21.79
N LEU A 59 0.12 -3.50 20.79
CA LEU A 59 0.58 -3.15 19.44
C LEU A 59 -0.26 -2.02 18.82
N ARG A 60 -1.60 -2.05 18.96
CA ARG A 60 -2.49 -0.96 18.51
C ARG A 60 -2.17 0.35 19.20
N LYS A 61 -2.06 0.35 20.53
CA LYS A 61 -1.71 1.54 21.32
C LYS A 61 -0.38 2.15 20.88
N CYS A 62 0.63 1.31 20.69
CA CYS A 62 1.96 1.74 20.22
C CYS A 62 1.95 2.26 18.78
N SER A 63 1.05 1.73 17.95
CA SER A 63 0.91 2.08 16.53
C SER A 63 0.08 3.33 16.28
N TRP A 64 -0.74 3.77 17.25
CA TRP A 64 -1.58 4.97 17.13
C TRP A 64 -0.81 6.24 16.71
N PRO A 65 0.34 6.59 17.34
CA PRO A 65 1.15 7.71 16.88
C PRO A 65 1.99 7.40 15.62
N GLY A 66 1.77 6.26 14.96
CA GLY A 66 2.51 5.77 13.79
C GLY A 66 3.31 4.47 14.03
N VAL A 67 3.87 3.91 12.97
CA VAL A 67 4.68 2.69 13.04
C VAL A 67 6.06 2.94 12.43
N PRO A 68 7.18 2.61 13.13
CA PRO A 68 8.52 2.74 12.58
C PRO A 68 8.66 1.94 11.28
N ARG A 69 9.38 2.50 10.31
CA ARG A 69 9.47 1.97 8.95
C ARG A 69 9.92 0.51 8.93
N GLU A 70 10.94 0.18 9.71
CA GLU A 70 11.59 -1.13 9.76
C GLU A 70 10.64 -2.27 10.14
N VAL A 71 9.59 -1.97 10.90
CA VAL A 71 8.64 -2.95 11.44
C VAL A 71 7.23 -2.75 10.89
N ARG A 72 7.03 -1.74 10.03
CA ARG A 72 5.73 -1.40 9.44
C ARG A 72 5.09 -2.57 8.70
N PRO A 73 5.83 -3.33 7.86
CA PRO A 73 5.22 -4.42 7.09
C PRO A 73 4.64 -5.53 7.96
N VAL A 74 5.41 -6.05 8.93
CA VAL A 74 4.93 -7.08 9.87
C VAL A 74 3.82 -6.56 10.78
N THR A 75 3.93 -5.30 11.24
CA THR A 75 2.90 -4.68 12.08
C THR A 75 1.58 -4.54 11.33
N TRP A 76 1.61 -4.08 10.08
CA TRP A 76 0.40 -3.94 9.26
C TRP A 76 -0.27 -5.28 9.00
N ARG A 77 0.51 -6.33 8.72
CA ARG A 77 -0.04 -7.68 8.56
C ARG A 77 -0.70 -8.22 9.84
N LEU A 78 -0.19 -7.88 11.02
CA LEU A 78 -0.80 -8.27 12.30
C LEU A 78 -2.08 -7.46 12.58
N LEU A 79 -2.02 -6.14 12.43
CA LEU A 79 -3.14 -5.26 12.74
C LEU A 79 -4.32 -5.41 11.77
N SER A 80 -4.07 -5.80 10.53
CA SER A 80 -5.13 -6.14 9.56
C SER A 80 -5.70 -7.55 9.75
N GLY A 81 -5.16 -8.35 10.67
CA GLY A 81 -5.54 -9.75 10.86
C GLY A 81 -5.04 -10.70 9.77
N TYR A 82 -4.15 -10.24 8.89
CA TYR A 82 -3.57 -11.08 7.83
C TYR A 82 -2.63 -12.15 8.40
N LEU A 83 -1.87 -11.82 9.45
CA LEU A 83 -1.04 -12.76 10.22
C LEU A 83 -1.63 -13.02 11.62
N PRO A 84 -1.50 -14.24 12.16
CA PRO A 84 -1.90 -14.53 13.53
C PRO A 84 -0.95 -13.90 14.56
N ALA A 85 -1.49 -13.60 15.74
CA ALA A 85 -0.72 -13.12 16.90
C ALA A 85 0.34 -14.13 17.35
N ASN A 86 0.02 -15.43 17.29
CA ASN A 86 0.96 -16.52 17.56
C ASN A 86 2.05 -16.59 16.49
N MET A 87 3.31 -16.44 16.92
CA MET A 87 4.48 -16.36 16.04
C MET A 87 4.72 -17.64 15.23
N GLU A 88 4.63 -18.81 15.87
CA GLU A 88 4.91 -20.10 15.25
C GLU A 88 3.97 -20.38 14.07
N ARG A 89 2.72 -19.89 14.15
CA ARG A 89 1.72 -20.05 13.10
C ARG A 89 1.88 -19.09 11.91
N ARG A 90 2.69 -18.03 12.03
CA ARG A 90 2.76 -16.96 11.01
C ARG A 90 3.30 -17.48 9.67
N LYS A 91 4.39 -18.25 9.69
CA LYS A 91 5.03 -18.76 8.46
C LYS A 91 4.08 -19.65 7.66
N LEU A 92 3.47 -20.63 8.32
CA LEU A 92 2.52 -21.55 7.68
C LEU A 92 1.28 -20.81 7.16
N THR A 93 0.71 -19.89 7.95
CA THR A 93 -0.46 -19.10 7.54
C THR A 93 -0.15 -18.25 6.31
N LEU A 94 1.03 -17.60 6.29
CA LEU A 94 1.47 -16.78 5.16
C LEU A 94 1.65 -17.61 3.90
N GLN A 95 2.29 -18.78 4.03
CA GLN A 95 2.49 -19.71 2.92
C GLN A 95 1.15 -20.14 2.33
N ARG A 96 0.22 -20.63 3.17
CA ARG A 96 -1.11 -21.06 2.73
C ARG A 96 -1.88 -19.95 2.01
N LYS A 97 -1.83 -18.72 2.54
CA LYS A 97 -2.49 -17.56 1.90
C LYS A 97 -1.86 -17.19 0.55
N ARG A 98 -0.55 -17.38 0.39
CA ARG A 98 0.14 -17.15 -0.89
C ARG A 98 -0.23 -18.23 -1.92
N GLU A 99 -0.22 -19.49 -1.51
CA GLU A 99 -0.67 -20.61 -2.35
C GLU A 99 -2.12 -20.42 -2.80
N GLU A 100 -3.01 -20.00 -1.90
CA GLU A 100 -4.40 -19.66 -2.23
C GLU A 100 -4.48 -18.53 -3.27
N TYR A 101 -3.69 -17.46 -3.10
CA TYR A 101 -3.62 -16.38 -4.10
C TYR A 101 -3.13 -16.89 -5.46
N PHE A 102 -2.09 -17.73 -5.51
CA PHE A 102 -1.64 -18.33 -6.77
C PHE A 102 -2.72 -19.20 -7.42
N GLY A 103 -3.46 -19.97 -6.63
CA GLY A 103 -4.64 -20.70 -7.11
C GLY A 103 -5.70 -19.78 -7.72
N PHE A 104 -5.90 -18.57 -7.18
CA PHE A 104 -6.80 -17.58 -7.80
C PHE A 104 -6.26 -17.03 -9.13
N ILE A 105 -4.95 -16.95 -9.31
CA ILE A 105 -4.38 -16.54 -10.60
C ILE A 105 -4.75 -17.58 -11.66
N GLU A 106 -4.45 -18.85 -11.39
CA GLU A 106 -4.76 -19.96 -12.29
C GLU A 106 -6.27 -20.09 -12.55
N GLN A 107 -7.08 -19.91 -11.52
CA GLN A 107 -8.53 -20.07 -11.63
C GLN A 107 -9.19 -18.92 -12.43
N TYR A 108 -8.68 -17.69 -12.31
CA TYR A 108 -9.41 -16.52 -12.77
C TYR A 108 -8.65 -15.57 -13.69
N TYR A 109 -7.35 -15.39 -13.52
CA TYR A 109 -6.67 -14.29 -14.22
C TYR A 109 -6.49 -14.57 -15.72
N ASP A 110 -6.44 -15.83 -16.12
CA ASP A 110 -6.33 -16.22 -17.52
C ASP A 110 -7.63 -15.96 -18.31
N SER A 111 -8.79 -15.95 -17.64
CA SER A 111 -10.09 -15.63 -18.24
C SER A 111 -10.38 -14.12 -18.36
N ARG A 112 -9.43 -13.25 -18.01
CA ARG A 112 -9.64 -11.78 -17.98
C ARG A 112 -10.09 -11.15 -19.30
N ASN A 113 -9.76 -11.79 -20.42
CA ASN A 113 -10.11 -11.32 -21.78
C ASN A 113 -11.41 -11.93 -22.31
N GLU A 114 -12.08 -12.81 -21.55
CA GLU A 114 -13.36 -13.39 -21.94
C GLU A 114 -14.48 -12.36 -21.88
N GLU A 115 -15.49 -12.50 -22.75
CA GLU A 115 -16.56 -11.52 -22.97
C GLU A 115 -17.23 -11.08 -21.65
N HIS A 116 -17.49 -12.01 -20.74
CA HIS A 116 -18.14 -11.73 -19.44
C HIS A 116 -17.27 -10.93 -18.44
N HIS A 117 -15.98 -10.74 -18.71
CA HIS A 117 -15.02 -10.07 -17.83
C HIS A 117 -14.38 -8.85 -18.50
N GLN A 118 -14.63 -8.68 -19.80
CA GLN A 118 -13.99 -7.67 -20.63
C GLN A 118 -14.21 -6.25 -20.11
N ASP A 119 -15.43 -5.91 -19.68
CA ASP A 119 -15.74 -4.57 -19.16
C ASP A 119 -14.98 -4.26 -17.87
N THR A 120 -14.97 -5.21 -16.93
CA THR A 120 -14.23 -5.08 -15.65
C THR A 120 -12.73 -4.93 -15.91
N TYR A 121 -12.16 -5.81 -16.73
CA TYR A 121 -10.73 -5.76 -17.03
C TYR A 121 -10.35 -4.48 -17.79
N ARG A 122 -11.16 -4.06 -18.77
CA ARG A 122 -10.95 -2.83 -19.52
C ARG A 122 -10.96 -1.60 -18.61
N GLN A 123 -11.89 -1.51 -17.66
CA GLN A 123 -11.93 -0.39 -16.72
C GLN A 123 -10.67 -0.34 -15.86
N ILE A 124 -10.25 -1.47 -15.29
CA ILE A 124 -9.01 -1.57 -14.52
C ILE A 124 -7.81 -1.15 -15.37
N HIS A 125 -7.70 -1.67 -16.60
CA HIS A 125 -6.60 -1.37 -17.53
C HIS A 125 -6.50 0.13 -17.86
N ILE A 126 -7.63 0.85 -17.92
CA ILE A 126 -7.66 2.30 -18.12
C ILE A 126 -7.27 3.07 -16.84
N ASP A 127 -7.59 2.55 -15.66
CA ASP A 127 -7.37 3.21 -14.37
C ASP A 127 -5.92 3.06 -13.88
N ILE A 128 -5.27 1.92 -14.16
CA ILE A 128 -3.93 1.62 -13.64
C ILE A 128 -2.86 2.63 -14.09
N PRO A 129 -2.71 2.98 -15.38
CA PRO A 129 -1.72 3.98 -15.80
C PRO A 129 -1.95 5.36 -15.15
N ARG A 130 -3.19 5.65 -14.76
CA ARG A 130 -3.59 6.91 -14.10
C ARG A 130 -3.42 6.88 -12.58
N THR A 131 -3.06 5.75 -11.99
CA THR A 131 -2.87 5.58 -10.54
C THR A 131 -1.51 6.13 -10.13
N ASN A 132 -1.49 7.16 -9.27
CA ASN A 132 -0.27 7.86 -8.85
C ASN A 132 0.71 8.17 -10.03
N PRO A 133 0.27 8.93 -11.05
CA PRO A 133 0.99 9.06 -12.32
C PRO A 133 2.33 9.78 -12.21
N LEU A 134 2.54 10.51 -11.11
CA LEU A 134 3.78 11.24 -10.82
C LEU A 134 4.83 10.37 -10.11
N ILE A 135 4.52 9.12 -9.78
CA ILE A 135 5.41 8.21 -9.06
C ILE A 135 5.92 7.14 -10.04
N PRO A 136 7.22 7.15 -10.40
CA PRO A 136 7.80 6.28 -11.44
C PRO A 136 7.57 4.78 -11.21
N LEU A 137 7.59 4.31 -9.96
CA LEU A 137 7.26 2.93 -9.58
C LEU A 137 5.95 2.43 -10.21
N PHE A 138 4.89 3.25 -10.24
CA PHE A 138 3.58 2.83 -10.78
C PHE A 138 3.50 2.92 -12.31
N GLN A 139 4.50 3.50 -12.95
CA GLN A 139 4.64 3.52 -14.41
C GLN A 139 5.40 2.31 -14.95
N GLN A 140 6.03 1.51 -14.07
CA GLN A 140 6.70 0.27 -14.47
C GLN A 140 5.66 -0.77 -14.95
N PRO A 141 5.82 -1.36 -16.15
CA PRO A 141 4.86 -2.34 -16.69
C PRO A 141 4.60 -3.53 -15.75
N LEU A 142 5.64 -4.02 -15.07
CA LEU A 142 5.51 -5.11 -14.11
C LEU A 142 4.62 -4.74 -12.91
N VAL A 143 4.73 -3.51 -12.41
CA VAL A 143 3.90 -3.02 -11.30
C VAL A 143 2.46 -2.86 -11.76
N GLN A 144 2.24 -2.35 -12.98
CA GLN A 144 0.90 -2.24 -13.57
C GLN A 144 0.24 -3.61 -13.72
N GLU A 145 0.96 -4.60 -14.24
CA GLU A 145 0.45 -5.98 -14.36
C GLU A 145 0.09 -6.60 -13.00
N ILE A 146 0.90 -6.35 -11.96
CA ILE A 146 0.59 -6.78 -10.59
C ILE A 146 -0.71 -6.13 -10.10
N PHE A 147 -0.89 -4.83 -10.32
CA PHE A 147 -2.07 -4.09 -9.90
C PHE A 147 -3.33 -4.54 -10.63
N GLU A 148 -3.25 -4.69 -11.95
CA GLU A 148 -4.33 -5.25 -12.77
C GLU A 148 -4.77 -6.60 -12.24
N ARG A 149 -3.81 -7.51 -11.97
CA ARG A 149 -4.09 -8.85 -11.45
C ARG A 149 -4.75 -8.83 -10.08
N ILE A 150 -4.24 -8.02 -9.16
CA ILE A 150 -4.81 -7.91 -7.81
C ILE A 150 -6.26 -7.42 -7.88
N LEU A 151 -6.51 -6.33 -8.62
CA LEU A 151 -7.82 -5.71 -8.69
C LEU A 151 -8.83 -6.54 -9.47
N PHE A 152 -8.38 -7.20 -10.53
CA PHE A 152 -9.23 -8.08 -11.33
C PHE A 152 -9.71 -9.28 -10.49
N ILE A 153 -8.77 -9.99 -9.84
CA ILE A 153 -9.12 -11.12 -8.97
C ILE A 153 -10.03 -10.67 -7.81
N TRP A 154 -9.80 -9.47 -7.26
CA TRP A 154 -10.67 -8.95 -6.23
C TRP A 154 -12.08 -8.67 -6.76
N ALA A 155 -12.22 -8.01 -7.91
CA ALA A 155 -13.50 -7.60 -8.48
C ALA A 155 -14.42 -8.80 -8.78
N ILE A 156 -13.90 -9.82 -9.47
CA ILE A 156 -14.69 -11.01 -9.84
C ILE A 156 -15.10 -11.85 -8.61
N ARG A 157 -14.30 -11.84 -7.54
CA ARG A 157 -14.62 -12.53 -6.28
C ARG A 157 -15.63 -11.76 -5.43
N HIS A 158 -15.90 -10.49 -5.76
CA HIS A 158 -16.86 -9.63 -5.08
C HIS A 158 -17.89 -9.07 -6.08
N PRO A 159 -18.71 -9.94 -6.73
CA PRO A 159 -19.59 -9.53 -7.84
C PRO A 159 -20.66 -8.50 -7.44
N ALA A 160 -21.01 -8.42 -6.15
CA ALA A 160 -21.92 -7.40 -5.65
C ALA A 160 -21.35 -5.97 -5.75
N SER A 161 -20.02 -5.84 -5.80
CA SER A 161 -19.31 -4.56 -5.94
C SER A 161 -18.66 -4.41 -7.31
N GLY A 162 -18.04 -5.47 -7.84
CA GLY A 162 -17.19 -5.39 -9.02
C GLY A 162 -16.01 -4.44 -8.83
N TYR A 163 -15.38 -4.01 -9.91
CA TYR A 163 -14.38 -2.94 -9.83
C TYR A 163 -15.06 -1.57 -9.77
N VAL A 164 -14.58 -0.71 -8.87
CA VAL A 164 -15.03 0.68 -8.75
C VAL A 164 -13.79 1.56 -8.69
N GLN A 165 -13.78 2.64 -9.49
CA GLN A 165 -12.70 3.61 -9.50
C GLN A 165 -12.44 4.13 -8.07
N GLY A 166 -11.18 4.14 -7.66
CA GLY A 166 -10.72 4.47 -6.32
C GLY A 166 -10.27 3.26 -5.50
N ILE A 167 -10.72 2.04 -5.84
CA ILE A 167 -10.21 0.82 -5.19
C ILE A 167 -8.74 0.58 -5.55
N ASN A 168 -8.31 0.98 -6.74
CA ASN A 168 -6.90 0.99 -7.15
C ASN A 168 -6.00 1.76 -6.16
N ASP A 169 -6.48 2.90 -5.64
CA ASP A 169 -5.70 3.71 -4.70
C ASP A 169 -5.52 3.02 -3.34
N LEU A 170 -6.46 2.16 -2.93
CA LEU A 170 -6.37 1.40 -1.68
C LEU A 170 -5.26 0.35 -1.70
N VAL A 171 -4.89 -0.17 -2.88
CA VAL A 171 -3.81 -1.16 -3.03
C VAL A 171 -2.43 -0.51 -2.84
N THR A 172 -2.31 0.76 -3.21
CA THR A 172 -1.04 1.50 -3.26
C THR A 172 -0.27 1.54 -1.93
N PRO A 173 -0.87 1.87 -0.76
CA PRO A 173 -0.13 1.87 0.51
C PRO A 173 0.35 0.47 0.91
N PHE A 174 -0.45 -0.58 0.66
CA PHE A 174 -0.03 -1.95 0.98
C PHE A 174 1.13 -2.40 0.10
N PHE A 175 1.05 -2.11 -1.20
CA PHE A 175 2.10 -2.46 -2.15
C PHE A 175 3.44 -1.84 -1.74
N VAL A 176 3.48 -0.52 -1.51
CA VAL A 176 4.72 0.18 -1.15
C VAL A 176 5.25 -0.28 0.21
N VAL A 177 4.38 -0.45 1.21
CA VAL A 177 4.81 -0.92 2.53
C VAL A 177 5.39 -2.33 2.44
N PHE A 178 4.75 -3.28 1.75
CA PHE A 178 5.24 -4.65 1.69
C PHE A 178 6.43 -4.83 0.76
N LEU A 179 6.52 -4.05 -0.32
CA LEU A 179 7.70 -4.04 -1.18
C LEU A 179 8.95 -3.61 -0.40
N SER A 180 8.80 -2.73 0.59
CA SER A 180 9.92 -2.25 1.42
C SER A 180 10.65 -3.27 2.27
N GLU A 181 10.13 -4.50 2.41
CA GLU A 181 10.87 -5.60 3.01
C GLU A 181 11.93 -6.20 2.07
N TYR A 182 11.75 -6.03 0.75
CA TYR A 182 12.53 -6.72 -0.28
C TYR A 182 13.52 -5.81 -1.00
N VAL A 183 13.26 -4.51 -1.01
CA VAL A 183 14.13 -3.51 -1.63
C VAL A 183 14.81 -2.68 -0.55
N GLY A 184 16.14 -2.57 -0.67
CA GLY A 184 16.95 -1.77 0.25
C GLY A 184 16.48 -0.32 0.31
N LYS A 185 16.66 0.34 1.46
CA LYS A 185 16.11 1.69 1.74
C LYS A 185 16.36 2.73 0.65
N ARG A 186 17.51 2.64 -0.06
CA ARG A 186 17.91 3.54 -1.16
C ARG A 186 17.21 3.24 -2.48
N CYS A 187 16.96 1.97 -2.79
CA CYS A 187 16.38 1.55 -4.07
C CYS A 187 14.92 1.98 -4.20
N LEU A 188 14.14 1.85 -3.12
CA LEU A 188 12.75 2.35 -3.11
C LEU A 188 12.63 3.85 -3.29
N MET A 189 13.61 4.63 -2.82
CA MET A 189 13.54 6.08 -2.96
C MET A 189 13.78 6.52 -4.39
N ALA A 190 14.76 5.91 -5.06
CA ALA A 190 15.00 6.17 -6.48
C ALA A 190 13.72 5.91 -7.29
N GLU A 191 13.06 4.76 -7.09
CA GLU A 191 11.85 4.41 -7.84
C GLU A 191 10.62 5.28 -7.48
N LEU A 192 10.61 5.94 -6.32
CA LEU A 192 9.51 6.80 -5.90
C LEU A 192 9.71 8.27 -6.27
N TYR A 193 10.94 8.70 -6.57
CA TYR A 193 11.30 10.12 -6.69
C TYR A 193 12.17 10.50 -7.91
N ASP A 194 12.80 9.54 -8.61
CA ASP A 194 13.58 9.75 -9.85
C ASP A 194 12.86 9.14 -11.05
#